data_AF-A0A7T8BC40-F1
#
_entry.id   AF-A0A7T8BC40-F1
#
_cell.length_a   1.000
_cell.length_b   1.000
_cell.length_c   1.000
_cell.angle_alpha   90.00
_cell.angle_beta   90.00
_cell.angle_gamma   90.00
#
_symmetry.space_group_name_H-M   'P 1'
#
loop_
_entity.id
_entity.type
_entity.pdbx_description
1 polymer ?
#
loop_
_entity_poly.entity_id
_entity_poly.type
_entity_poly.pdbx_seq_one_letter_code
_entity_poly.pdbx_strand_id
1 'polypeptide(L)'
;MILQTDRDGGFTLMETLISIAVMLIISGCVIFAFTAAMKASAKSAAAANAAREIIRVDRFIRNQAEELHIPYWAYSSPYIAEFKNSLWRSEAGKYITVVESMYTSAGLPCGVKVTYEIGGRTMQTSALFPAVPVVERVR
;
A
#
# COMPACT_ATOMS: atom_id res chain seq x y z
N MET A 1 -26.65 78.26 -7.47
CA MET A 1 -27.53 77.66 -6.45
C MET A 1 -27.25 76.17 -6.45
N ILE A 2 -26.42 75.76 -5.50
CA ILE A 2 -25.88 74.42 -5.34
C ILE A 2 -26.89 73.61 -4.56
N LEU A 3 -27.33 72.47 -5.09
CA LEU A 3 -27.88 71.37 -4.30
C LEU A 3 -27.21 70.08 -4.81
N GLN A 4 -25.93 69.94 -4.45
CA GLN A 4 -25.35 68.63 -4.19
C GLN A 4 -26.12 68.07 -2.99
N THR A 5 -27.01 67.11 -3.22
CA THR A 5 -27.38 66.17 -2.16
C THR A 5 -26.31 65.11 -2.17
N ASP A 6 -25.33 65.29 -1.28
CA ASP A 6 -24.43 64.23 -0.85
C ASP A 6 -25.29 63.02 -0.48
N ARG A 7 -25.24 61.98 -1.33
CA ARG A 7 -25.49 60.63 -0.87
C ARG A 7 -24.29 60.29 -0.01
N ASP A 8 -24.40 60.66 1.26
CA ASP A 8 -23.51 60.22 2.32
C ASP A 8 -23.44 58.69 2.27
N GLY A 9 -22.40 58.20 1.61
CA GLY A 9 -22.04 56.79 1.46
C GLY A 9 -21.51 56.21 2.77
N GLY A 10 -22.27 56.36 3.85
CA GLY A 10 -22.05 55.68 5.11
C GLY A 10 -22.69 54.30 5.02
N PHE A 11 -21.87 53.25 5.10
CA PHE A 11 -22.33 51.86 5.13
C PHE A 11 -23.38 51.70 6.22
N THR A 12 -24.62 51.34 5.85
CA THR A 12 -25.69 51.23 6.83
C THR A 12 -25.41 50.04 7.75
N LEU A 13 -25.78 50.13 9.03
CA LEU A 13 -25.55 49.06 10.01
C LEU A 13 -26.17 47.72 9.57
N MET A 14 -27.23 47.76 8.76
CA MET A 14 -27.83 46.56 8.16
C MET A 14 -26.93 45.93 7.09
N GLU A 15 -26.29 46.73 6.24
CA GLU A 15 -25.35 46.22 5.23
C GLU A 15 -24.11 45.60 5.89
N THR A 16 -23.61 46.15 7.00
CA THR A 16 -22.46 45.55 7.73
C THR A 16 -22.84 44.19 8.29
N LEU A 17 -24.02 44.05 8.90
CA LEU A 17 -24.52 42.78 9.42
C LEU A 17 -24.72 41.75 8.31
N ILE A 18 -25.27 42.14 7.16
CA ILE A 18 -25.43 41.25 6.01
C ILE A 18 -24.06 40.80 5.49
N SER A 19 -23.10 41.71 5.38
CA SER A 19 -21.75 41.39 4.92
C SER A 19 -21.03 40.42 5.86
N ILE A 20 -21.16 40.62 7.18
CA ILE A 20 -20.61 39.72 8.20
C ILE A 20 -21.28 38.34 8.10
N ALA A 21 -22.61 38.29 7.96
CA ALA A 21 -23.33 37.03 7.82
C ALA A 21 -22.87 36.24 6.59
N VAL A 22 -22.70 36.91 5.44
CA VAL A 22 -22.19 36.29 4.22
C VAL A 22 -20.75 35.82 4.40
N MET A 23 -19.87 36.61 5.01
CA MET A 23 -18.49 36.19 5.29
C MET A 23 -18.43 34.97 6.21
N LEU A 24 -19.29 34.88 7.23
CA LEU A 24 -19.36 33.72 8.12
C LEU A 24 -19.77 32.45 7.38
N ILE A 25 -20.76 32.55 6.48
CA ILE A 25 -21.21 31.42 5.66
C ILE A 25 -20.07 30.95 4.74
N ILE A 26 -19.42 31.88 4.04
CA ILE A 26 -18.31 31.57 3.13
C ILE A 26 -17.15 30.94 3.90
N SER A 27 -16.79 31.51 5.05
CA SER A 27 -15.73 30.96 5.92
C SER A 27 -16.06 29.54 6.37
N GLY A 28 -17.30 29.28 6.79
CA GLY A 28 -17.78 27.94 7.14
C GLY A 28 -17.66 26.94 5.98
N CYS A 29 -18.07 27.34 4.78
CA CYS A 29 -17.93 26.51 3.57
C CYS A 29 -16.47 26.21 3.24
N VAL A 30 -15.58 27.19 3.36
CA VAL A 30 -14.14 27.03 3.12
C VAL A 30 -13.51 26.07 4.14
N ILE A 31 -13.82 26.23 5.43
CA ILE A 31 -13.32 25.34 6.49
C ILE A 31 -13.81 23.91 6.24
N PHE A 32 -15.08 23.73 5.89
CA PHE A 32 -15.63 22.41 5.59
C PHE A 32 -14.91 21.77 4.39
N ALA A 33 -14.76 22.50 3.28
CA ALA A 33 -14.05 22.01 2.10
C ALA A 33 -12.59 21.65 2.42
N PHE A 34 -11.90 22.48 3.21
CA PHE A 34 -10.51 22.24 3.60
C PHE A 34 -10.37 20.99 4.47
N THR A 35 -11.25 20.81 5.47
CA THR A 35 -11.21 19.60 6.31
C THR A 35 -11.51 18.33 5.53
N ALA A 36 -12.43 18.37 4.57
CA ALA A 36 -12.71 17.27 3.66
C ALA A 36 -11.48 16.94 2.78
N ALA A 37 -10.84 17.97 2.21
CA ALA A 37 -9.62 17.82 1.41
C ALA A 37 -8.48 17.21 2.23
N MET A 38 -8.27 17.64 3.47
CA MET A 38 -7.26 17.09 4.37
C MET A 38 -7.51 15.60 4.68
N LYS A 39 -8.77 15.21 4.93
CA LYS A 39 -9.13 13.79 5.14
C LYS A 39 -8.88 12.95 3.90
N ALA A 40 -9.24 13.46 2.72
CA ALA A 40 -9.00 12.78 1.45
C ALA A 40 -7.49 12.64 1.18
N SER A 41 -6.71 13.68 1.46
CA SER A 41 -5.25 13.67 1.35
C SER A 41 -4.60 12.62 2.27
N ALA A 42 -5.01 12.57 3.54
CA ALA A 42 -4.52 11.58 4.49
C ALA A 42 -4.83 10.13 4.04
N LYS A 43 -6.05 9.89 3.51
CA LYS A 43 -6.43 8.59 2.95
C LYS A 43 -5.57 8.24 1.73
N SER A 44 -5.30 9.21 0.85
CA SER A 44 -4.43 9.04 -0.32
C SER A 44 -3.00 8.69 0.09
N ALA A 45 -2.45 9.38 1.08
CA ALA A 45 -1.12 9.11 1.62
C ALA A 45 -1.02 7.70 2.22
N ALA A 46 -2.02 7.27 2.99
CA ALA A 46 -2.08 5.92 3.53
C ALA A 46 -2.14 4.86 2.42
N ALA A 47 -2.95 5.08 1.37
CA ALA A 47 -3.03 4.19 0.22
C ALA A 47 -1.71 4.13 -0.58
N ALA A 48 -1.05 5.27 -0.77
CA ALA A 48 0.25 5.35 -1.44
C ALA A 48 1.33 4.59 -0.66
N ASN A 49 1.36 4.72 0.67
CA ASN A 49 2.28 3.98 1.53
C ASN A 49 2.01 2.47 1.47
N ALA A 50 0.74 2.05 1.52
CA ALA A 50 0.37 0.64 1.36
C ALA A 50 0.82 0.09 -0.01
N ALA A 51 0.64 0.84 -1.10
CA ALA A 51 1.08 0.44 -2.42
C ALA A 51 2.62 0.29 -2.52
N ARG A 52 3.37 1.20 -1.88
CA ARG A 52 4.83 1.10 -1.80
C ARG A 52 5.26 -0.16 -1.05
N GLU A 53 4.63 -0.46 0.08
CA GLU A 53 4.93 -1.66 0.85
C GLU A 53 4.58 -2.94 0.09
N ILE A 54 3.48 -2.97 -0.68
CA ILE A 54 3.13 -4.11 -1.54
C ILE A 54 4.24 -4.38 -2.56
N ILE A 55 4.73 -3.34 -3.25
CA ILE A 55 5.81 -3.47 -4.23
C ILE A 55 7.11 -3.90 -3.56
N ARG A 56 7.41 -3.36 -2.38
CA ARG A 56 8.60 -3.70 -1.61
C ARG A 56 8.60 -5.18 -1.20
N VAL A 57 7.49 -5.67 -0.68
CA VAL A 57 7.33 -7.07 -0.25
C VAL A 57 7.37 -8.02 -1.45
N ASP A 58 6.66 -7.71 -2.55
CA ASP A 58 6.70 -8.52 -3.77
C ASP A 58 8.14 -8.64 -4.31
N ARG A 59 8.85 -7.52 -4.42
CA ARG A 59 10.25 -7.51 -4.86
C ARG A 59 11.14 -8.30 -3.91
N PHE A 60 10.96 -8.15 -2.60
CA PHE A 60 11.74 -8.89 -1.61
C PHE A 60 11.57 -10.40 -1.77
N ILE A 61 10.33 -10.88 -1.91
CA ILE A 61 10.03 -12.31 -2.10
C ILE A 61 10.68 -12.84 -3.37
N ARG A 62 10.56 -12.10 -4.49
CA ARG A 62 11.16 -12.49 -5.78
C ARG A 62 12.68 -12.55 -5.71
N ASN A 63 13.30 -11.52 -5.14
CA ASN A 63 14.76 -11.45 -5.00
C ASN A 63 15.28 -12.60 -4.13
N GLN A 64 14.64 -12.87 -2.99
CA GLN A 64 15.02 -13.99 -2.13
C GLN A 64 14.88 -15.34 -2.85
N ALA A 65 13.84 -15.50 -3.68
CA ALA A 65 13.65 -16.73 -4.45
C ALA A 65 14.70 -16.88 -5.55
N GLU A 66 15.12 -15.77 -6.17
CA GLU A 66 16.19 -15.72 -7.19
C GLU A 66 17.56 -16.03 -6.58
N GLU A 67 17.81 -15.60 -5.34
CA GLU A 67 19.05 -15.90 -4.60
C GLU A 67 19.15 -17.37 -4.14
N LEU A 68 18.04 -18.12 -4.15
CA LEU A 68 18.04 -19.51 -3.73
C LEU A 68 18.66 -20.42 -4.80
N HIS A 69 19.96 -20.68 -4.65
CA HIS A 69 20.66 -21.67 -5.45
C HIS A 69 20.63 -23.05 -4.78
N ILE A 70 19.82 -23.96 -5.32
CA ILE A 70 19.79 -25.35 -4.89
C ILE A 70 20.74 -26.16 -5.78
N PRO A 71 21.80 -26.78 -5.23
CA PRO A 71 22.71 -27.60 -6.02
C PRO A 71 21.98 -28.80 -6.66
N TYR A 72 22.38 -29.18 -7.88
CA TYR A 72 21.67 -30.24 -8.65
C TYR A 72 21.72 -31.62 -7.97
N TRP A 73 22.72 -31.86 -7.12
CA TRP A 73 22.92 -33.10 -6.38
C TRP A 73 22.25 -33.10 -4.99
N ALA A 74 21.75 -31.95 -4.55
CA ALA A 74 21.19 -31.79 -3.22
C ALA A 74 19.68 -32.03 -3.23
N TYR A 75 19.14 -32.43 -2.08
CA TYR A 75 17.69 -32.48 -1.90
C TYR A 75 17.15 -31.07 -1.74
N SER A 76 16.06 -30.74 -2.42
CA SER A 76 15.42 -29.42 -2.39
C SER A 76 14.69 -29.11 -1.07
N SER A 77 14.14 -30.12 -0.39
CA SER A 77 13.29 -29.94 0.80
C SER A 77 13.92 -29.11 1.94
N PRO A 78 15.19 -29.33 2.35
CA PRO A 78 15.81 -28.53 3.41
C PRO A 78 15.99 -27.05 3.03
N TYR A 79 16.42 -26.78 1.80
CA TYR A 79 16.61 -25.42 1.29
C TYR A 79 15.29 -24.66 1.20
N ILE A 80 14.22 -25.34 0.79
CA ILE A 80 12.88 -24.74 0.74
C ILE A 80 12.37 -24.46 2.16
N ALA A 81 12.60 -25.36 3.12
CA ALA A 81 12.23 -25.12 4.51
C ALA A 81 13.00 -23.94 5.11
N GLU A 82 14.30 -23.84 4.82
CA GLU A 82 15.14 -22.71 5.25
C GLU A 82 14.68 -21.39 4.62
N PHE A 83 14.39 -21.40 3.32
CA PHE A 83 13.83 -20.25 2.62
C PHE A 83 12.48 -19.80 3.22
N LYS A 84 11.57 -20.73 3.52
CA LYS A 84 10.31 -20.40 4.20
C LYS A 84 10.58 -19.74 5.56
N ASN A 85 11.50 -20.29 6.33
CA ASN A 85 11.88 -19.74 7.63
C ASN A 85 12.55 -18.37 7.50
N SER A 86 13.35 -18.12 6.47
CA SER A 86 13.98 -16.81 6.25
C SER A 86 12.94 -15.74 5.90
N LEU A 87 11.94 -16.07 5.09
CA LEU A 87 10.81 -15.18 4.80
C LEU A 87 10.06 -14.79 6.07
N TRP A 88 9.72 -15.74 6.93
CA TRP A 88 9.02 -15.47 8.20
C TRP A 88 9.84 -14.63 9.19
N ARG A 89 11.17 -14.76 9.17
CA ARG A 89 12.08 -13.99 10.03
C ARG A 89 12.45 -12.61 9.45
N SER A 90 12.15 -12.37 8.18
CA SER A 90 12.44 -11.11 7.50
C SER A 90 11.50 -9.98 7.92
N GLU A 91 11.83 -8.75 7.52
CA GLU A 91 10.91 -7.61 7.67
C GLU A 91 9.57 -7.81 6.94
N ALA A 92 9.53 -8.65 5.88
CA ALA A 92 8.31 -8.98 5.18
C ALA A 92 7.44 -9.98 5.96
N GLY A 93 8.02 -10.75 6.88
CA GLY A 93 7.35 -11.79 7.66
C GLY A 93 6.11 -11.31 8.42
N LYS A 94 6.10 -10.04 8.87
CA LYS A 94 4.93 -9.43 9.53
C LYS A 94 3.69 -9.30 8.65
N TYR A 95 3.86 -9.34 7.33
CA TYR A 95 2.76 -9.24 6.37
C TYR A 95 2.35 -10.60 5.83
N ILE A 96 3.20 -11.61 5.94
CA ILE A 96 2.96 -12.94 5.37
C ILE A 96 1.86 -13.64 6.17
N THR A 97 0.90 -14.22 5.47
CA THR A 97 -0.14 -15.07 6.05
C THR A 97 0.13 -16.54 5.77
N VAL A 98 0.56 -16.88 4.54
CA VAL A 98 0.77 -18.26 4.10
C VAL A 98 1.96 -18.35 3.15
N VAL A 99 2.78 -19.40 3.29
CA VAL A 99 3.85 -19.75 2.34
C VAL A 99 3.73 -21.20 1.88
N GLU A 100 3.32 -21.37 0.63
CA GLU A 100 3.12 -22.67 -0.01
C GLU A 100 4.29 -22.98 -0.96
N SER A 101 4.66 -24.26 -1.04
CA SER A 101 5.60 -24.72 -2.06
C SER A 101 4.85 -24.90 -3.37
N MET A 102 5.44 -24.46 -4.48
CA MET A 102 4.96 -24.77 -5.83
C MET A 102 5.67 -26.02 -6.34
N TYR A 103 4.96 -26.84 -7.11
CA TYR A 103 5.47 -28.09 -7.65
C TYR A 103 5.23 -28.17 -9.17
N THR A 104 6.16 -28.81 -9.86
CA THR A 104 6.04 -29.18 -11.28
C THR A 104 5.05 -30.34 -11.45
N SER A 105 4.68 -30.65 -12.69
CA SER A 105 3.89 -31.84 -13.02
C SER A 105 4.54 -33.17 -12.61
N ALA A 106 5.87 -33.19 -12.45
CA ALA A 106 6.63 -34.34 -11.98
C ALA A 106 6.69 -34.44 -10.45
N GLY A 107 6.05 -33.52 -9.71
CA GLY A 107 6.09 -33.47 -8.26
C GLY A 107 7.30 -32.71 -7.68
N LEU A 108 8.27 -32.30 -8.52
CA LEU A 108 9.46 -31.55 -8.09
C LEU A 108 9.12 -30.13 -7.65
N PRO A 109 9.75 -29.56 -6.62
CA PRO A 109 9.36 -28.27 -6.07
C PRO A 109 10.04 -27.15 -6.85
N CYS A 110 9.27 -26.34 -7.56
CA CYS A 110 9.80 -25.35 -8.50
C CYS A 110 9.79 -23.90 -8.01
N GLY A 111 9.23 -23.64 -6.84
CA GLY A 111 9.10 -22.28 -6.35
C GLY A 111 8.26 -22.18 -5.10
N VAL A 112 7.80 -20.97 -4.83
CA VAL A 112 6.91 -20.65 -3.72
C VAL A 112 5.78 -19.74 -4.15
N LYS A 113 4.66 -19.92 -3.48
CA LYS A 113 3.51 -19.03 -3.51
C LYS A 113 3.36 -18.43 -2.11
N VAL A 114 3.51 -17.12 -2.01
CA VAL A 114 3.42 -16.36 -0.76
C VAL A 114 2.15 -15.53 -0.80
N THR A 115 1.31 -15.69 0.23
CA THR A 115 0.13 -14.85 0.46
C THR A 115 0.45 -13.90 1.61
N TYR A 116 0.14 -12.62 1.44
CA TYR A 116 0.43 -11.57 2.42
C TYR A 116 -0.65 -10.49 2.43
N GLU A 117 -0.79 -9.79 3.55
CA GLU A 117 -1.80 -8.74 3.75
C GLU A 117 -1.17 -7.39 4.09
N ILE A 118 -1.50 -6.36 3.31
CA ILE A 118 -1.02 -4.99 3.51
C ILE A 118 -2.17 -4.01 3.28
N GLY A 119 -2.44 -3.16 4.26
CA GLY A 119 -3.49 -2.14 4.16
C GLY A 119 -4.89 -2.72 3.96
N GLY A 120 -5.18 -3.88 4.57
CA GLY A 120 -6.47 -4.58 4.45
C GLY A 120 -6.70 -5.25 3.10
N ARG A 121 -5.64 -5.45 2.30
CA ARG A 121 -5.70 -6.15 1.02
C ARG A 121 -4.83 -7.39 1.05
N THR A 122 -5.41 -8.52 0.71
CA THR A 122 -4.69 -9.76 0.48
C THR A 122 -4.06 -9.74 -0.91
N MET A 123 -2.76 -10.04 -0.97
CA MET A 123 -1.96 -10.11 -2.18
C MET A 123 -1.30 -11.48 -2.25
N GLN A 124 -0.92 -11.87 -3.46
CA GLN A 124 -0.26 -13.14 -3.71
C GLN A 124 0.90 -12.94 -4.68
N THR A 125 2.08 -13.41 -4.30
CA THR A 125 3.26 -13.45 -5.14
C THR A 125 3.66 -14.90 -5.38
N SER A 126 3.88 -15.24 -6.64
CA SER A 126 4.45 -16.51 -7.05
C SER A 126 5.85 -16.25 -7.61
N ALA A 127 6.84 -16.97 -7.08
CA ALA A 127 8.22 -16.88 -7.50
C ALA A 127 8.79 -18.28 -7.75
N LEU A 128 9.47 -18.45 -8.88
CA LEU A 128 10.14 -19.69 -9.25
C LEU A 128 11.59 -19.65 -8.78
N PHE A 129 12.12 -20.80 -8.39
CA PHE A 129 13.54 -20.93 -8.11
C PHE A 129 14.33 -21.09 -9.41
N PRO A 130 15.51 -20.47 -9.55
CA PRO A 130 16.28 -20.50 -10.78
C PRO A 130 16.85 -21.88 -11.11
N ALA A 131 17.10 -22.71 -10.09
CA ALA A 131 17.60 -24.07 -10.26
C ALA A 131 16.90 -25.01 -9.27
N VAL A 132 16.35 -26.10 -9.81
CA VAL A 132 15.67 -27.14 -9.02
C VAL A 132 16.28 -28.48 -9.39
N PRO A 133 16.84 -29.24 -8.43
CA PRO A 133 17.43 -30.55 -8.68
C PRO A 133 16.36 -31.56 -9.14
N VAL A 134 16.76 -32.48 -10.03
CA VAL A 134 15.90 -33.55 -10.57
C VAL A 134 15.70 -34.69 -9.55
N VAL A 135 16.49 -34.71 -8.47
CA VAL A 135 16.49 -35.81 -7.50
C VAL A 135 15.50 -35.52 -6.36
N GLU A 136 14.26 -36.01 -6.49
CA GLU A 136 13.37 -36.20 -5.35
C GLU A 136 13.19 -37.68 -5.06
N ARG A 137 13.16 -38.06 -3.77
CA ARG A 137 12.77 -39.42 -3.39
C ARG A 137 11.33 -39.65 -3.81
N VAL A 138 11.13 -40.51 -4.80
CA VAL A 138 9.87 -41.24 -4.97
C VAL A 138 9.64 -41.98 -3.65
N ARG A 139 8.63 -41.56 -2.90
CA ARG A 139 8.07 -42.33 -1.78
C ARG A 139 6.84 -43.05 -2.26
#